data_AF-A0ABD0R7B0-F1
#
_entry.id   AF-A0ABD0R7B0-F1
#
_cell.length_a   1.000
_cell.length_b   1.000
_cell.length_c   1.000
_cell.angle_alpha   90.00
_cell.angle_beta   90.00
_cell.angle_gamma   90.00
#
_symmetry.space_group_name_H-M   'P 1'
#
loop_
_entity.id
_entity.type
_entity.pdbx_description
1 polymer ?
#
loop_
_entity_poly.entity_id
_entity_poly.type
_entity_poly.pdbx_seq_one_letter_code
_entity_poly.pdbx_strand_id
1 'polypeptide(L)'
;MKSLASLFLWRIIILIMPMVSLGQTSEYVYDTWKGEIYNGGRTYDKPPQCVDIPDDLKLCHGVGYNKMLLPNLLEHETMAEVKQQAGSWVPLVHKNCHRGTQVFLCSLFAPVCLERPIYPCRWLCEKVRDGCTPIMEAFGFPWPEMLTCEKFPQDDVCLSAPNATEAPKPT
;
A
#
# COMPACT_ATOMS: atom_id res chain seq x y z
N MET A 1 40.20 58.46 0.60
CA MET A 1 40.72 58.38 -0.77
C MET A 1 40.44 56.99 -1.32
N LYS A 2 39.35 56.79 -2.08
CA LYS A 2 39.06 55.49 -2.70
C LYS A 2 39.95 55.36 -3.92
N SER A 3 40.77 54.29 -3.99
CA SER A 3 41.75 54.08 -5.06
C SER A 3 41.07 54.14 -6.43
N LEU A 4 41.70 54.81 -7.39
CA LEU A 4 41.25 54.90 -8.78
C LEU A 4 40.94 53.52 -9.39
N ALA A 5 41.63 52.46 -8.95
CA ALA A 5 41.35 51.07 -9.35
C ALA A 5 39.93 50.60 -9.01
N SER A 6 39.34 51.05 -7.89
CA SER A 6 37.98 50.68 -7.47
C SER A 6 36.91 51.35 -8.34
N LEU A 7 37.18 52.55 -8.87
CA LEU A 7 36.27 53.25 -9.78
C LEU A 7 36.31 52.66 -11.20
N PHE A 8 37.48 52.21 -11.66
CA PHE A 8 37.61 51.53 -12.96
C PHE A 8 36.95 50.14 -12.97
N LEU A 9 37.12 49.36 -11.90
CA LEU A 9 36.45 48.06 -11.79
C LEU A 9 34.92 48.20 -11.71
N TRP A 10 34.42 49.20 -10.98
CA TRP A 10 32.98 49.49 -10.95
C TRP A 10 32.45 49.95 -12.32
N ARG A 11 33.20 50.78 -13.05
CA ARG A 11 32.81 51.20 -14.40
C ARG A 11 32.82 50.07 -15.42
N ILE A 12 33.73 49.10 -15.28
CA ILE A 12 33.74 47.89 -16.11
C ILE A 12 32.52 47.04 -15.77
N ILE A 13 32.18 46.83 -14.49
CA ILE A 13 31.01 46.04 -14.05
C ILE A 13 29.67 46.64 -14.53
N ILE A 14 29.54 47.96 -14.65
CA ILE A 14 28.33 48.62 -15.16
C ILE A 14 28.17 48.43 -16.69
N LEU A 15 29.26 48.24 -17.44
CA LEU A 15 29.22 48.11 -18.91
C LEU A 15 29.00 46.67 -19.41
N ILE A 16 29.13 45.65 -18.56
CA ILE A 16 28.84 44.23 -18.88
C ILE A 16 27.44 43.78 -18.48
N MET A 17 26.50 44.72 -18.30
CA MET A 17 25.08 44.40 -18.13
C MET A 17 24.27 44.78 -19.38
N PRO A 18 24.38 44.08 -20.53
CA PRO A 18 23.36 44.15 -21.56
C PRO A 18 22.36 43.00 -21.40
N MET A 19 21.09 43.38 -21.48
CA MET A 19 19.92 42.54 -21.75
C MET A 19 19.42 41.66 -20.60
N VAL A 20 18.80 42.31 -19.61
CA VAL A 20 17.49 41.81 -19.15
C VAL A 20 16.57 41.94 -20.36
N SER A 21 16.51 40.88 -21.18
CA SER A 21 15.42 40.68 -22.12
C SER A 21 14.11 40.80 -21.34
N LEU A 22 13.08 41.40 -21.93
CA LEU A 22 11.71 41.19 -21.47
C LEU A 22 11.41 39.68 -21.52
N GLY A 23 11.75 38.97 -20.45
CA GLY A 23 11.28 37.63 -20.14
C GLY A 23 10.13 37.79 -19.18
N GLN A 24 8.92 38.04 -19.68
CA GLN A 24 7.71 37.74 -18.93
C GLN A 24 7.65 36.22 -18.76
N THR A 25 8.23 35.69 -17.69
CA THR A 25 8.00 34.29 -17.31
C THR A 25 8.01 34.16 -15.78
N SER A 26 6.95 34.63 -15.12
CA SER A 26 6.69 34.24 -13.72
C SER A 26 5.23 33.94 -13.40
N GLU A 27 4.31 33.97 -14.38
CA GLU A 27 2.90 33.70 -14.13
C GLU A 27 2.44 32.32 -14.65
N TYR A 28 3.08 31.77 -15.70
CA TYR A 28 2.67 30.49 -16.26
C TYR A 28 3.09 29.24 -15.45
N VAL A 29 4.15 29.32 -14.63
CA VAL A 29 4.72 28.12 -13.97
C VAL A 29 4.08 27.85 -12.60
N TYR A 30 3.48 28.85 -11.96
CA TYR A 30 2.90 28.69 -10.62
C TYR A 30 1.54 27.97 -10.65
N ASP A 31 0.77 28.13 -11.73
CA ASP A 31 -0.52 27.43 -11.89
C ASP A 31 -0.34 25.97 -12.35
N THR A 32 0.71 25.66 -13.13
CA THR A 32 1.02 24.28 -13.53
C THR A 32 1.41 23.41 -12.33
N TRP A 33 2.22 23.93 -11.40
CA TRP A 33 2.62 23.15 -10.21
C TRP A 33 1.48 22.98 -9.18
N LYS A 34 0.54 23.93 -9.08
CA LYS A 34 -0.67 23.74 -8.26
C LYS A 34 -1.63 22.70 -8.87
N GLY A 35 -1.75 22.64 -10.19
CA GLY A 35 -2.56 21.63 -10.88
C GLY A 35 -2.09 20.18 -10.64
N GLU A 36 -0.79 19.98 -10.40
CA GLU A 36 -0.21 18.67 -10.11
C GLU A 36 -0.28 18.29 -8.62
N ILE A 37 -0.23 19.26 -7.70
CA ILE A 37 -0.28 18.99 -6.25
C ILE A 37 -1.71 18.82 -5.71
N TYR A 38 -2.72 19.46 -6.32
CA TYR A 38 -4.14 19.17 -5.99
C TYR A 38 -4.68 17.90 -6.67
N ASN A 39 -3.93 17.32 -7.61
CA ASN A 39 -4.21 16.03 -8.26
C ASN A 39 -3.24 14.92 -7.80
N GLY A 40 -2.61 15.07 -6.63
CA GLY A 40 -1.76 14.05 -6.01
C GLY A 40 -2.51 12.84 -5.45
N GLY A 41 -3.79 12.67 -5.76
CA GLY A 41 -4.48 11.41 -5.58
C GLY A 41 -4.29 10.58 -6.83
N ARG A 42 -3.67 9.39 -6.73
CA ARG A 42 -3.79 8.37 -7.77
C ARG A 42 -5.28 8.27 -8.10
N THR A 43 -5.67 8.71 -9.29
CA THR A 43 -7.03 8.52 -9.78
C THR A 43 -7.21 7.01 -9.91
N TYR A 44 -7.89 6.41 -8.95
CA TYR A 44 -8.60 5.16 -9.20
C TYR A 44 -9.68 5.49 -10.24
N ASP A 45 -9.28 5.60 -11.51
CA ASP A 45 -10.13 5.96 -12.65
C ASP A 45 -11.22 4.91 -12.92
N LYS A 46 -11.19 3.80 -12.17
CA LYS A 46 -12.19 2.75 -12.24
C LYS A 46 -12.89 2.58 -10.90
N PRO A 47 -14.23 2.58 -10.85
CA PRO A 47 -14.95 2.27 -9.63
C PRO A 47 -14.60 0.85 -9.15
N PRO A 48 -14.64 0.59 -7.82
CA PRO A 48 -14.42 -0.75 -7.29
C PRO A 48 -15.34 -1.76 -7.99
N GLN A 49 -14.76 -2.84 -8.46
CA GLN A 49 -15.45 -3.86 -9.25
C GLN A 49 -15.43 -5.19 -8.50
N CYS A 50 -16.58 -5.88 -8.53
CA CYS A 50 -16.66 -7.23 -8.02
C CYS A 50 -16.37 -8.24 -9.12
N VAL A 51 -15.43 -9.14 -8.87
CA VAL A 51 -15.00 -10.18 -9.79
C VAL A 51 -15.10 -11.54 -9.12
N ASP A 52 -15.28 -12.60 -9.92
CA ASP A 52 -15.28 -13.96 -9.39
C ASP A 52 -13.86 -14.37 -8.94
N ILE A 53 -13.78 -15.13 -7.85
CA ILE A 53 -12.55 -15.74 -7.36
C ILE A 53 -12.28 -16.98 -8.22
N PRO A 54 -11.22 -16.99 -9.04
CA PRO A 54 -10.98 -18.11 -9.93
C PRO A 54 -10.35 -19.29 -9.16
N ASP A 55 -10.57 -20.50 -9.67
CA ASP A 55 -10.04 -21.76 -9.10
C ASP A 55 -8.50 -21.80 -9.05
N ASP A 56 -7.83 -20.96 -9.83
CA ASP A 56 -6.38 -20.82 -9.85
C ASP A 56 -5.83 -19.81 -8.82
N LEU A 57 -6.68 -19.02 -8.15
CA LEU A 57 -6.29 -18.24 -6.95
C LEU A 57 -6.25 -19.15 -5.71
N LYS A 58 -5.24 -20.03 -5.67
CA LYS A 58 -5.13 -21.12 -4.68
C LYS A 58 -5.19 -20.69 -3.22
N LEU A 59 -4.79 -19.46 -2.90
CA LEU A 59 -4.85 -18.94 -1.53
C LEU A 59 -6.31 -18.82 -1.03
N CYS A 60 -7.23 -18.37 -1.90
CA CYS A 60 -8.54 -17.89 -1.50
C CYS A 60 -9.73 -18.55 -2.23
N HIS A 61 -9.48 -19.45 -3.17
CA HIS A 61 -10.56 -20.24 -3.74
C HIS A 61 -11.20 -21.15 -2.67
N GLY A 62 -12.53 -21.14 -2.56
CA GLY A 62 -13.28 -22.01 -1.66
C GLY A 62 -13.32 -21.58 -0.18
N VAL A 63 -12.97 -20.34 0.14
CA VAL A 63 -12.93 -19.82 1.53
C VAL A 63 -14.30 -19.40 2.10
N GLY A 64 -15.39 -19.71 1.40
CA GLY A 64 -16.77 -19.45 1.85
C GLY A 64 -17.52 -18.36 1.10
N TYR A 65 -16.90 -17.71 0.12
CA TYR A 65 -17.53 -16.79 -0.83
C TYR A 65 -16.82 -16.88 -2.18
N ASN A 66 -17.49 -16.42 -3.23
CA ASN A 66 -17.05 -16.64 -4.62
C ASN A 66 -16.73 -15.32 -5.36
N LYS A 67 -16.99 -14.16 -4.76
CA LYS A 67 -16.74 -12.85 -5.38
C LYS A 67 -15.91 -11.95 -4.48
N MET A 68 -14.91 -11.31 -5.06
CA MET A 68 -14.00 -10.39 -4.38
C MET A 68 -14.01 -8.99 -5.00
N LEU A 69 -13.56 -8.00 -4.22
CA LEU A 69 -13.41 -6.62 -4.66
C LEU A 69 -12.02 -6.38 -5.29
N LEU A 70 -11.98 -5.64 -6.40
CA LEU A 70 -10.79 -5.00 -6.95
C LEU A 70 -10.99 -3.48 -7.06
N PRO A 71 -9.96 -2.65 -6.77
CA PRO A 71 -8.68 -3.03 -6.18
C PRO A 71 -8.85 -3.67 -4.80
N ASN A 72 -7.97 -4.61 -4.44
CA ASN A 72 -8.05 -5.23 -3.11
C ASN A 72 -7.40 -4.34 -2.04
N LEU A 73 -7.41 -4.78 -0.77
CA LEU A 73 -6.87 -3.99 0.35
C LEU A 73 -5.34 -3.84 0.35
N LEU A 74 -4.67 -4.49 -0.61
CA LEU A 74 -3.24 -4.36 -0.88
C LEU A 74 -2.98 -3.59 -2.18
N GLU A 75 -3.99 -2.89 -2.70
CA GLU A 75 -3.92 -2.02 -3.89
C GLU A 75 -3.64 -2.75 -5.21
N HIS A 76 -3.79 -4.07 -5.25
CA HIS A 76 -3.68 -4.80 -6.51
C HIS A 76 -4.93 -4.57 -7.36
N GLU A 77 -4.74 -4.16 -8.61
CA GLU A 77 -5.85 -3.77 -9.50
C GLU A 77 -6.29 -4.89 -10.45
N THR A 78 -5.42 -5.87 -10.68
CA THR A 78 -5.65 -6.95 -11.66
C THR A 78 -5.57 -8.33 -11.03
N MET A 79 -6.37 -9.26 -11.55
CA MET A 79 -6.31 -10.65 -11.10
C MET A 79 -4.95 -11.32 -11.35
N ALA A 80 -4.20 -10.90 -12.36
CA ALA A 80 -2.86 -11.42 -12.61
C ALA A 80 -1.91 -11.08 -11.45
N GLU A 81 -1.94 -9.82 -11.01
CA GLU A 81 -1.16 -9.33 -9.88
C GLU A 81 -1.57 -9.99 -8.57
N VAL A 82 -2.89 -10.07 -8.30
CA VAL A 82 -3.42 -10.78 -7.12
C VAL A 82 -2.92 -12.22 -7.08
N LYS A 83 -3.02 -12.97 -8.19
CA LYS A 83 -2.57 -14.37 -8.25
C LYS A 83 -1.07 -14.51 -8.03
N GLN A 84 -0.27 -13.64 -8.65
CA GLN A 84 1.18 -13.65 -8.51
C GLN A 84 1.59 -13.41 -7.05
N GLN A 85 1.04 -12.38 -6.42
CA GLN A 85 1.42 -12.00 -5.06
C GLN A 85 0.84 -12.96 -4.02
N ALA A 86 -0.42 -13.37 -4.16
CA ALA A 86 -1.07 -14.31 -3.25
C ALA A 86 -0.43 -15.72 -3.30
N GLY A 87 0.06 -16.14 -4.47
CA GLY A 87 0.71 -17.45 -4.63
C GLY A 87 1.88 -17.68 -3.68
N SER A 88 2.67 -16.63 -3.40
CA SER A 88 3.81 -16.67 -2.48
C SER A 88 3.44 -16.98 -1.03
N TRP A 89 2.16 -16.79 -0.65
CA TRP A 89 1.67 -17.01 0.71
C TRP A 89 1.11 -18.41 0.96
N VAL A 90 0.82 -19.17 -0.11
CA VAL A 90 0.27 -20.54 -0.02
C VAL A 90 1.16 -21.46 0.84
N PRO A 91 2.51 -21.46 0.72
CA PRO A 91 3.35 -22.28 1.58
C PRO A 91 3.21 -21.96 3.07
N LEU A 92 3.02 -20.69 3.45
CA LEU A 92 2.85 -20.30 4.85
C LEU A 92 1.53 -20.83 5.43
N VAL A 93 0.45 -20.77 4.65
CA VAL A 93 -0.84 -21.38 5.02
C VAL A 93 -0.67 -22.88 5.25
N HIS A 94 0.07 -23.59 4.40
CA HIS A 94 0.34 -25.02 4.57
C HIS A 94 1.21 -25.35 5.80
N LYS A 95 2.02 -24.41 6.30
CA LYS A 95 2.73 -24.60 7.58
C LYS A 95 1.81 -24.56 8.78
N ASN A 96 0.57 -24.06 8.61
CA ASN A 96 -0.48 -24.06 9.63
C ASN A 96 -0.02 -23.50 10.99
N CYS A 97 0.78 -22.43 10.94
CA CYS A 97 1.26 -21.71 12.13
C CYS A 97 0.11 -21.11 12.96
N HIS A 98 -1.02 -20.80 12.33
CA HIS A 98 -2.24 -20.38 12.99
C HIS A 98 -3.47 -20.73 12.12
N ARG A 99 -4.58 -21.16 12.74
CA ARG A 99 -5.80 -21.52 11.99
C ARG A 99 -6.45 -20.36 11.25
N GLY A 100 -6.23 -19.13 11.72
CA GLY A 100 -6.76 -17.92 11.12
C GLY A 100 -5.96 -17.40 9.93
N THR A 101 -4.81 -18.02 9.61
CA THR A 101 -3.88 -17.47 8.60
C THR A 101 -4.52 -17.32 7.22
N GLN A 102 -5.26 -18.32 6.74
CA GLN A 102 -5.90 -18.25 5.43
C GLN A 102 -6.98 -17.14 5.40
N VAL A 103 -7.83 -17.08 6.42
CA VAL A 103 -8.88 -16.06 6.53
C VAL A 103 -8.29 -14.66 6.60
N PHE A 104 -7.24 -14.46 7.40
CA PHE A 104 -6.53 -13.20 7.50
C PHE A 104 -5.97 -12.75 6.15
N LEU A 105 -5.22 -13.62 5.46
CA LEU A 105 -4.63 -13.27 4.17
C LEU A 105 -5.70 -13.03 3.10
N CYS A 106 -6.76 -13.84 3.05
CA CYS A 106 -7.84 -13.67 2.08
C CYS A 106 -8.70 -12.43 2.33
N SER A 107 -8.82 -11.98 3.58
CA SER A 107 -9.46 -10.68 3.86
C SER A 107 -8.75 -9.50 3.18
N LEU A 108 -7.45 -9.64 2.90
CA LEU A 108 -6.63 -8.61 2.25
C LEU A 108 -6.49 -8.83 0.74
N PHE A 109 -6.15 -10.06 0.32
CA PHE A 109 -5.95 -10.40 -1.09
C PHE A 109 -7.24 -10.55 -1.88
N ALA A 110 -8.31 -11.01 -1.25
CA ALA A 110 -9.59 -11.30 -1.88
C ALA A 110 -10.77 -10.80 -1.02
N PRO A 111 -10.82 -9.53 -0.59
CA PRO A 111 -11.87 -9.02 0.29
C PRO A 111 -13.27 -9.30 -0.28
N VAL A 112 -14.23 -9.63 0.59
CA VAL A 112 -15.61 -9.90 0.18
C VAL A 112 -16.18 -8.73 -0.62
N CYS A 113 -16.83 -9.02 -1.74
CA CYS A 113 -17.54 -8.02 -2.55
C CYS A 113 -18.68 -7.37 -1.75
N LEU A 114 -18.43 -6.17 -1.22
CA LEU A 114 -19.37 -5.32 -0.47
C LEU A 114 -19.15 -3.85 -0.89
N GLU A 115 -20.13 -2.99 -0.61
CA GLU A 115 -20.03 -1.54 -0.90
C GLU A 115 -18.87 -0.85 -0.17
N ARG A 116 -18.58 -1.34 1.04
CA ARG A 116 -17.43 -0.90 1.85
C ARG A 116 -16.61 -2.13 2.23
N PRO A 117 -15.28 -2.11 2.01
CA PRO A 117 -14.45 -3.24 2.39
C PRO A 117 -14.38 -3.37 3.92
N ILE A 118 -14.33 -4.61 4.41
CA ILE A 118 -14.17 -4.92 5.83
C ILE A 118 -12.75 -5.43 6.05
N TYR A 119 -12.00 -4.76 6.92
CA TYR A 119 -10.64 -5.14 7.29
C TYR A 119 -10.63 -6.29 8.30
N PRO A 120 -9.55 -7.09 8.37
CA PRO A 120 -9.36 -8.01 9.50
C PRO A 120 -9.24 -7.23 10.81
N CYS A 121 -9.71 -7.82 11.91
CA CYS A 121 -9.47 -7.23 13.22
C CYS A 121 -7.98 -7.23 13.58
N ARG A 122 -7.52 -6.20 14.30
CA ARG A 122 -6.13 -6.11 14.79
C ARG A 122 -5.68 -7.36 15.55
N TRP A 123 -6.52 -7.84 16.47
CA TRP A 123 -6.21 -9.04 17.26
C TRP A 123 -5.98 -10.29 16.40
N LEU A 124 -6.71 -10.43 15.27
CA LEU A 124 -6.54 -11.57 14.36
C LEU A 124 -5.19 -11.48 13.66
N CYS A 125 -4.81 -10.28 13.20
CA CYS A 125 -3.49 -10.03 12.64
C CYS A 125 -2.39 -10.39 13.65
N GLU A 126 -2.48 -9.89 14.89
CA GLU A 126 -1.48 -10.13 15.93
C GLU A 126 -1.31 -11.63 16.21
N LYS A 127 -2.41 -12.38 16.34
CA LYS A 127 -2.35 -13.83 16.56
C LYS A 127 -1.72 -14.58 15.39
N VAL A 128 -2.04 -14.19 14.16
CA VAL A 128 -1.42 -14.79 12.96
C VAL A 128 0.06 -14.44 12.88
N ARG A 129 0.41 -13.16 13.06
CA ARG A 129 1.80 -12.68 13.10
C ARG A 129 2.60 -13.46 14.14
N ASP A 130 2.14 -13.50 15.38
CA ASP A 130 2.89 -14.11 16.48
C ASP A 130 3.10 -15.62 16.25
N GLY A 131 2.13 -16.32 15.66
CA GLY A 131 2.27 -17.73 15.30
C GLY A 131 3.17 -17.98 14.09
N CYS A 132 3.13 -17.09 13.09
CA CYS A 132 3.76 -17.31 11.79
C CYS A 132 5.13 -16.65 11.62
N THR A 133 5.45 -15.58 12.35
CA THR A 133 6.74 -14.89 12.30
C THR A 133 7.92 -15.84 12.52
N PRO A 134 7.94 -16.72 13.54
CA PRO A 134 9.07 -17.64 13.74
C PRO A 134 9.31 -18.57 12.54
N ILE A 135 8.24 -18.97 11.85
CA ILE A 135 8.33 -19.78 10.63
C ILE A 135 8.92 -18.96 9.49
N MET A 136 8.46 -17.71 9.30
CA MET A 136 8.98 -16.84 8.24
C MET A 136 10.46 -16.50 8.46
N GLU A 137 10.85 -16.15 9.68
CA GLU A 137 12.22 -15.80 10.05
C GLU A 137 13.18 -16.99 9.85
N ALA A 138 12.74 -18.22 10.12
CA ALA A 138 13.52 -19.43 9.86
C ALA A 138 13.88 -19.61 8.38
N PHE A 139 13.13 -19.00 7.46
CA PHE A 139 13.42 -18.97 6.02
C PHE A 139 14.01 -17.62 5.56
N GLY A 140 14.37 -16.73 6.49
CA GLY A 140 14.99 -15.44 6.19
C GLY A 140 14.00 -14.34 5.76
N PHE A 141 12.70 -14.51 6.02
CA PHE A 141 11.69 -13.51 5.69
C PHE A 141 11.14 -12.85 6.96
N PRO A 142 11.24 -11.53 7.12
CA PRO A 142 10.58 -10.84 8.21
C PRO A 142 9.07 -10.74 7.96
N TRP A 143 8.30 -10.45 9.02
CA TRP A 143 6.90 -10.06 8.85
C TRP A 143 6.80 -8.75 8.06
N PRO A 144 6.09 -8.70 6.92
CA PRO A 144 6.17 -7.55 6.01
C PRO A 144 5.33 -6.38 6.50
N GLU A 145 5.77 -5.17 6.15
CA GLU A 145 5.11 -3.92 6.55
C GLU A 145 3.67 -3.80 6.03
N MET A 146 3.35 -4.40 4.89
CA MET A 146 1.99 -4.41 4.36
C MET A 146 0.99 -5.14 5.28
N LEU A 147 1.49 -5.98 6.20
CA LEU A 147 0.71 -6.75 7.17
C LEU A 147 0.92 -6.26 8.61
N THR A 148 1.46 -5.06 8.81
CA THR A 148 1.62 -4.42 10.13
C THR A 148 0.26 -4.23 10.81
N CYS A 149 0.08 -4.83 12.00
CA CYS A 149 -1.24 -4.99 12.61
C CYS A 149 -1.87 -3.68 13.10
N GLU A 150 -1.06 -2.66 13.34
CA GLU A 150 -1.48 -1.32 13.75
C GLU A 150 -2.36 -0.65 12.68
N LYS A 151 -2.23 -1.06 11.41
CA LYS A 151 -3.06 -0.61 10.27
C LYS A 151 -4.51 -1.10 10.37
N PHE A 152 -4.79 -2.10 11.20
CA PHE A 152 -6.10 -2.73 11.29
C PHE A 152 -6.91 -2.21 12.48
N PRO A 153 -8.26 -2.17 12.36
CA PRO A 153 -9.14 -1.65 13.39
C PRO A 153 -9.15 -2.52 14.64
N GLN A 154 -9.36 -1.86 15.79
CA GLN A 154 -9.52 -2.51 17.10
C GLN A 154 -10.98 -2.43 17.58
N ASP A 155 -11.64 -1.29 17.42
CA ASP A 155 -12.97 -1.00 18.00
C ASP A 155 -14.09 -0.86 16.94
N ASP A 156 -13.78 -1.02 15.66
CA ASP A 156 -14.75 -0.98 14.55
C ASP A 156 -15.17 -2.38 14.10
N VAL A 157 -16.23 -2.46 13.27
CA VAL A 157 -16.66 -3.71 12.64
C VAL A 157 -15.53 -4.26 11.76
N CYS A 158 -15.05 -5.46 12.09
CA CYS A 158 -13.90 -6.09 11.44
C CYS A 158 -14.07 -7.61 11.34
N LEU A 159 -13.34 -8.23 10.41
CA LEU A 159 -13.38 -9.67 10.18
C LEU A 159 -12.63 -10.42 11.28
N SER A 160 -13.34 -11.39 11.85
CA SER A 160 -12.84 -12.34 12.83
C SER A 160 -12.85 -13.73 12.22
N ALA A 161 -11.77 -14.51 12.42
CA ALA A 161 -11.79 -15.90 11.99
C ALA A 161 -12.67 -16.72 12.95
N PRO A 162 -13.69 -17.46 12.44
CA PRO A 162 -14.54 -18.27 13.30
C PRO A 162 -13.65 -19.26 14.06
N ASN A 163 -13.74 -19.16 15.38
CA ASN A 163 -12.99 -19.90 16.38
C ASN A 163 -11.61 -19.35 16.77
N ALA A 164 -10.91 -18.43 16.08
CA ALA A 164 -9.53 -18.00 16.40
C ALA A 164 -9.25 -17.48 17.82
N THR A 165 -10.26 -17.34 18.67
CA THR A 165 -10.18 -17.04 20.10
C THR A 165 -9.65 -18.18 20.98
N GLU A 166 -9.58 -19.43 20.51
CA GLU A 166 -9.02 -20.53 21.33
C GLU A 166 -7.52 -20.75 21.02
N ALA A 167 -6.69 -20.72 22.05
CA ALA A 167 -5.30 -21.14 21.92
C ALA A 167 -5.23 -22.63 21.53
N PRO A 168 -4.20 -23.08 20.79
CA PRO A 168 -3.96 -24.50 20.59
C PRO A 168 -3.82 -25.16 21.97
N LYS A 169 -4.64 -26.18 22.24
CA LYS A 169 -4.46 -27.00 23.44
C LYS A 169 -3.16 -27.79 23.28
N PRO A 170 -2.20 -27.69 24.22
CA PRO A 170 -1.00 -28.52 24.17
C PRO A 170 -1.42 -30.01 24.18
N THR A 171 -0.90 -30.79 23.23
CA THR A 171 -0.95 -32.26 23.27
C THR A 171 0.29 -32.76 23.96
#